data_AF-A0A238L2J7-F1
#
_entry.id   AF-A0A238L2J7-F1
#
_cell.length_a   1.000
_cell.length_b   1.000
_cell.length_c   1.000
_cell.angle_alpha   90.00
_cell.angle_beta   90.00
_cell.angle_gamma   90.00
#
_symmetry.space_group_name_H-M   'P 1'
#
loop_
_entity.id
_entity.type
_entity.pdbx_description
1 polymer ?
#
loop_
_entity_poly.entity_id
_entity_poly.type
_entity_poly.pdbx_seq_one_letter_code
_entity_poly.pdbx_strand_id
1 'polypeptide(L)' 'MRYIRFLPALLVTPAWAEGFDRPIPQAQSATAEFWYALACIALIVSMIAVHRLVSRR' A
#
# COMPACT_ATOMS: atom_id res chain seq x y z
N MET A 1 35.26 -14.45 -38.00
CA MET A 1 34.49 -15.15 -36.93
C MET A 1 35.11 -15.10 -35.53
N ARG A 2 36.39 -14.72 -35.35
CA ARG A 2 37.05 -14.74 -34.03
C ARG A 2 36.53 -13.68 -33.03
N TYR A 3 36.17 -12.49 -33.50
CA TYR A 3 35.74 -11.37 -32.66
C TYR A 3 34.26 -11.39 -32.26
N ILE A 4 33.43 -12.17 -32.98
CA ILE A 4 31.98 -12.26 -32.74
C ILE A 4 31.64 -12.94 -31.40
N ARG A 5 32.57 -13.73 -30.84
CA ARG A 5 32.41 -14.42 -29.56
C ARG A 5 32.32 -13.47 -28.35
N PHE A 6 32.80 -12.24 -28.50
CA PHE A 6 32.78 -11.23 -27.43
C PHE A 6 31.52 -10.37 -27.43
N LEU A 7 30.69 -10.43 -28.49
CA LEU A 7 29.45 -9.69 -28.60
C LEU A 7 28.45 -9.91 -27.44
N PRO A 8 28.19 -11.14 -26.95
CA PRO A 8 27.26 -11.34 -25.85
C PRO A 8 27.75 -10.72 -24.53
N ALA A 9 29.06 -10.55 -24.33
CA ALA A 9 29.59 -9.91 -23.13
C ALA A 9 29.25 -8.41 -23.05
N LEU A 10 29.08 -7.76 -24.21
CA LEU A 10 28.62 -6.36 -24.30
C LEU A 10 27.11 -6.22 -24.10
N LEU A 11 26.34 -7.29 -24.32
CA LEU A 11 24.88 -7.28 -24.17
C LEU A 11 24.42 -7.58 -22.73
N VAL A 12 25.30 -8.09 -21.88
CA VAL A 12 25.01 -8.44 -20.47
C VAL A 12 25.31 -7.28 -19.50
N THR A 13 25.70 -6.11 -19.99
CA THR A 13 25.89 -4.94 -19.13
C THR A 13 24.55 -4.43 -18.60
N PRO A 14 24.43 -4.08 -17.31
CA PRO A 14 23.20 -3.50 -16.78
C PRO A 14 22.88 -2.22 -17.54
N ALA A 15 21.64 -2.10 -18.02
CA ALA A 15 21.16 -0.86 -18.59
C ALA A 15 21.21 0.23 -17.51
N TRP A 16 21.74 1.40 -17.88
CA TRP A 16 21.70 2.58 -17.01
C TRP A 16 20.26 3.11 -17.01
N ALA A 17 19.41 2.44 -16.23
CA ALA A 17 18.05 2.89 -15.97
C ALA A 17 18.09 3.98 -14.89
N GLU A 18 17.22 4.97 -15.04
CA GLU A 18 16.99 5.96 -14.00
C GLU A 18 16.62 5.24 -12.70
N GLY A 19 17.16 5.72 -11.57
CA GLY A 19 16.89 5.14 -10.27
C GLY A 19 15.40 5.20 -9.97
N PHE A 20 14.80 4.05 -9.61
CA PHE A 20 13.42 4.03 -9.17
C PHE A 20 13.28 4.84 -7.89
N ASP A 21 12.69 6.03 -8.00
CA ASP A 21 12.36 6.82 -6.82
C ASP A 21 11.07 6.25 -6.22
N ARG A 22 11.21 5.63 -5.05
CA ARG A 22 10.06 5.05 -4.36
C ARG A 22 9.16 6.20 -3.89
N PRO A 23 7.86 6.22 -4.24
CA PRO A 23 6.95 7.17 -3.64
C PRO A 23 6.99 7.00 -2.12
N ILE A 24 7.45 8.02 -1.40
CA ILE A 24 7.43 8.00 0.06
C ILE A 24 5.95 8.03 0.45
N PRO A 25 5.45 7.08 1.25
CA PRO A 25 4.08 7.12 1.72
C PRO A 25 3.84 8.47 2.38
N GLN A 26 2.85 9.21 1.87
CA GLN A 26 2.41 10.44 2.52
C GLN A 26 2.06 10.11 3.97
N ALA A 27 2.48 10.97 4.90
CA ALA A 27 2.06 10.85 6.28
C ALA A 27 0.54 10.74 6.34
N GLN A 28 0.03 9.94 7.28
CA GLN A 28 -1.41 9.75 7.46
C GLN A 28 -2.10 11.10 7.48
N SER A 29 -3.01 11.34 6.53
CA SER A 29 -3.63 12.66 6.39
C SER A 29 -4.56 12.90 7.59
N ALA A 30 -4.65 14.15 8.05
CA ALA A 30 -5.58 14.52 9.13
C ALA A 30 -7.02 14.10 8.81
N THR A 31 -7.40 14.11 7.52
CA THR A 31 -8.71 13.62 7.07
C THR A 31 -8.87 12.11 7.25
N ALA A 32 -7.83 11.32 6.96
CA ALA A 32 -7.87 9.86 7.14
C ALA A 32 -8.00 9.48 8.62
N GLU A 33 -7.29 10.16 9.50
CA GLU A 33 -7.41 9.99 10.96
C GLU A 33 -8.84 10.27 11.45
N PHE A 34 -9.43 11.38 11.00
CA PHE A 34 -10.79 11.74 11.37
C PHE A 34 -11.82 10.69 10.94
N TRP A 35 -11.77 10.26 9.68
CA TRP A 35 -12.72 9.27 9.15
C TRP A 35 -12.55 7.89 9.81
N TYR A 36 -11.31 7.50 10.11
CA TYR A 36 -11.04 6.27 10.85
C TYR A 36 -11.66 6.31 12.26
N ALA A 37 -11.47 7.41 13.00
CA ALA A 37 -12.07 7.57 14.32
C ALA A 37 -13.60 7.51 14.27
N LEU A 38 -14.22 8.19 13.30
CA LEU A 38 -15.67 8.16 13.11
C LEU A 38 -16.19 6.75 12.79
N ALA A 39 -15.48 6.00 11.94
CA ALA A 39 -15.82 4.62 11.60
C ALA A 39 -15.76 3.69 12.83
N CYS A 40 -14.74 3.84 13.67
CA CYS A 40 -14.61 3.10 14.93
C CYS A 40 -15.79 3.37 15.88
N ILE A 41 -16.20 4.64 16.02
CA ILE A 41 -17.36 5.02 16.84
C ILE A 41 -18.63 4.37 16.27
N ALA A 42 -18.86 4.47 14.96
CA ALA A 42 -20.03 3.89 14.30
C ALA A 42 -20.09 2.37 14.47
N LEU A 43 -18.95 1.67 14.42
CA LEU A 43 -18.86 0.23 14.66
C LEU A 43 -19.31 -0.13 16.08
N ILE A 44 -18.78 0.56 17.09
CA ILE A 44 -19.15 0.33 18.49
C ILE A 44 -20.65 0.56 18.71
N VAL A 45 -21.19 1.67 18.19
CA VAL A 45 -22.63 1.97 18.27
C VAL A 45 -23.47 0.86 17.65
N SER A 46 -23.04 0.33 16.49
CA SER A 46 -23.72 -0.77 15.80
C SER A 46 -23.73 -2.05 16.64
N MET A 47 -22.60 -2.40 17.26
CA MET A 47 -22.51 -3.56 18.16
C MET A 47 -23.45 -3.41 19.37
N ILE A 48 -23.50 -2.23 19.98
CA ILE A 48 -24.41 -1.94 21.10
C ILE A 48 -25.88 -2.05 20.66
N ALA A 49 -26.21 -1.51 19.48
CA ALA A 49 -27.57 -1.55 18.94
C ALA A 49 -28.03 -3.01 18.74
N VAL A 50 -27.19 -3.85 18.12
CA VAL A 50 -27.50 -5.27 17.91
C VAL A 50 -27.59 -6.01 19.24
N HIS A 51 -26.64 -5.79 20.15
CA HIS A 51 -26.67 -6.42 21.48
C HIS A 51 -27.97 -6.10 22.22
N ARG A 52 -28.42 -4.84 22.20
CA ARG A 52 -29.69 -4.42 22.81
C ARG A 52 -30.91 -5.01 22.12
N LEU A 53 -30.90 -5.13 20.79
CA LEU A 53 -32.01 -5.72 20.03
C LEU A 53 -32.17 -7.21 20.37
N VAL A 54 -31.07 -7.94 20.46
CA VAL A 54 -31.07 -9.38 20.76
C VAL A 54 -31.35 -9.65 22.25
N SER A 55 -30.75 -8.88 23.17
CA SER A 55 -30.95 -9.06 24.62
C SER A 55 -32.38 -8.78 25.10
N ARG A 56 -33.22 -8.16 24.26
CA ARG A 56 -34.64 -7.89 24.55
C ARG A 56 -35.59 -8.94 23.98
N ARG A 57 -35.08 -9.92 23.22
CA ARG A 57 -35.82 -11.13 22.83
C ARG A 57 -35.57 -12.22 23.87
#